data_AF-A0A819JKI8-F1
#
_entry.id   AF-A0A819JKI8-F1
#
_cell.length_a   1.000
_cell.length_b   1.000
_cell.length_c   1.000
_cell.angle_alpha   90.00
_cell.angle_beta   90.00
_cell.angle_gamma   90.00
#
_symmetry.space_group_name_H-M   'P 1'
#
loop_
_entity.id
_entity.type
_entity.pdbx_description
1 polymer ?
#
loop_
_entity_poly.entity_id
_entity_poly.type
_entity_poly.pdbx_seq_one_letter_code
_entity_poly.pdbx_strand_id
1 'polypeptide(L)'
;MKFELLPNEILLDYFGYFNALDLFYAYDGLNYRINKLIRILPLHLNFQYANKSKFIVFCRTMSLNEELRNQIYSLHLSNRETDFQSETFLSFLSLNQFANLRSVSITETDSIDSTKIKLMLPSISKLQTLSII
;
A
#
# COMPACT_ATOMS: atom_id res chain seq x y z
N MET A 1 9.04 -29.28 -6.24
CA MET A 1 7.71 -29.07 -5.62
C MET A 1 7.06 -27.90 -6.35
N LYS A 2 5.83 -28.03 -6.87
CA LYS A 2 5.18 -26.92 -7.60
C LYS A 2 4.51 -25.98 -6.61
N PHE A 3 4.87 -24.70 -6.64
CA PHE A 3 4.31 -23.66 -5.77
C PHE A 3 2.77 -23.65 -5.79
N GLU A 4 2.18 -23.90 -6.96
CA GLU A 4 0.73 -23.97 -7.19
C GLU A 4 0.02 -25.11 -6.43
N LEU A 5 0.76 -26.10 -5.92
CA LEU A 5 0.21 -27.22 -5.16
C LEU A 5 0.24 -26.98 -3.64
N LEU A 6 0.82 -25.86 -3.18
CA LEU A 6 0.81 -25.52 -1.76
C LEU A 6 -0.63 -25.30 -1.29
N PRO A 7 -0.99 -25.67 -0.03
CA PRO A 7 -2.27 -25.32 0.56
C PRO A 7 -2.50 -23.81 0.64
N ASN A 8 -3.77 -23.38 0.70
CA ASN A 8 -4.11 -21.95 0.73
C ASN A 8 -3.53 -21.27 1.98
N GLU A 9 -3.53 -21.97 3.11
CA GLU A 9 -3.05 -21.49 4.40
C GLU A 9 -1.56 -21.14 4.33
N ILE A 10 -0.76 -22.02 3.70
CA ILE A 10 0.68 -21.80 3.52
C ILE A 10 0.94 -20.64 2.58
N LEU A 11 0.15 -20.50 1.51
CA LEU A 11 0.26 -19.37 0.59
C LEU A 11 -0.11 -18.04 1.25
N LEU A 12 -1.19 -18.01 2.05
CA LEU A 12 -1.62 -16.81 2.75
C LEU A 12 -0.61 -16.37 3.80
N ASP A 13 -0.07 -17.31 4.58
CA ASP A 13 1.00 -17.03 5.55
C ASP A 13 2.23 -16.47 4.82
N TYR A 14 2.66 -17.13 3.74
CA TYR A 14 3.78 -16.68 2.91
C TYR A 14 3.58 -15.27 2.33
N PHE A 15 2.39 -14.98 1.81
CA PHE A 15 2.05 -13.67 1.26
C PHE A 15 2.05 -12.56 2.31
N GLY A 16 1.77 -12.88 3.58
CA GLY A 16 1.83 -11.92 4.68
C GLY A 16 3.21 -11.30 4.92
N TYR A 17 4.29 -11.94 4.45
CA TYR A 17 5.64 -11.42 4.55
C TYR A 17 6.01 -10.44 3.42
N PHE A 18 5.19 -10.33 2.38
CA PHE A 18 5.47 -9.47 1.24
C PHE A 18 4.95 -8.05 1.44
N ASN A 19 5.70 -7.10 0.91
CA ASN A 19 5.15 -5.79 0.58
C ASN A 19 4.07 -5.96 -0.49
N ALA A 20 2.98 -5.22 -0.36
CA ALA A 20 1.89 -5.25 -1.31
C ALA A 20 2.33 -4.95 -2.76
N LEU A 21 3.36 -4.13 -2.96
CA LEU A 21 3.96 -3.90 -4.27
C LEU A 21 4.52 -5.18 -4.88
N ASP A 22 5.33 -5.92 -4.12
CA ASP A 22 5.97 -7.15 -4.60
C ASP A 22 4.93 -8.23 -4.86
N LEU A 23 3.94 -8.35 -3.97
CA LEU A 23 2.82 -9.25 -4.14
C LEU A 23 2.04 -8.95 -5.43
N PHE A 24 1.74 -7.68 -5.68
CA PHE A 24 1.03 -7.25 -6.87
C PHE A 24 1.83 -7.55 -8.14
N TYR A 25 3.08 -7.11 -8.22
CA TYR A 25 3.88 -7.29 -9.44
C TYR A 25 4.26 -8.76 -9.71
N ALA A 26 4.38 -9.58 -8.68
CA ALA A 26 4.77 -10.98 -8.85
C ALA A 26 3.58 -11.91 -9.13
N TYR A 27 2.40 -11.62 -8.57
CA TYR A 27 1.31 -12.60 -8.53
C TYR A 27 -0.04 -12.09 -9.02
N ASP A 28 -0.23 -10.78 -9.22
CA ASP A 28 -1.47 -10.26 -9.78
C ASP A 28 -1.64 -10.72 -11.22
N GLY A 29 -2.78 -11.35 -11.52
CA GLY A 29 -3.07 -11.92 -12.83
C GLY A 29 -2.46 -13.30 -13.09
N LEU A 30 -1.74 -13.90 -12.13
CA LEU A 30 -1.03 -15.17 -12.35
C LEU A 30 -1.99 -16.34 -12.62
N ASN A 31 -2.98 -16.54 -11.75
CA ASN A 31 -4.10 -17.45 -11.96
C ASN A 31 -5.26 -17.12 -11.02
N TYR A 32 -6.44 -17.68 -11.32
CA TYR A 32 -7.68 -17.41 -10.56
C TYR A 32 -7.53 -17.65 -9.05
N ARG A 33 -6.89 -18.77 -8.66
CA ARG A 33 -6.72 -19.14 -7.25
C ARG A 33 -5.85 -18.13 -6.52
N ILE A 34 -4.69 -17.79 -7.08
CA ILE A 34 -3.75 -16.83 -6.47
C ILE A 34 -4.35 -15.43 -6.41
N ASN A 35 -5.03 -14.98 -7.47
CA ASN A 35 -5.75 -13.71 -7.46
C ASN A 35 -6.74 -13.64 -6.31
N LYS A 36 -7.56 -14.69 -6.12
CA LYS A 36 -8.53 -14.73 -5.02
C LYS A 36 -7.87 -14.65 -3.65
N LEU A 37 -6.73 -15.33 -3.46
CA LEU A 37 -5.99 -15.30 -2.19
C LEU A 37 -5.39 -13.93 -1.91
N ILE A 38 -4.85 -13.26 -2.92
CA ILE A 38 -4.27 -11.92 -2.74
C ILE A 38 -5.36 -10.90 -2.39
N ARG A 39 -6.54 -11.02 -3.01
CA ARG A 39 -7.65 -10.08 -2.80
C ARG A 39 -8.26 -10.09 -1.40
N ILE A 40 -8.08 -11.18 -0.63
CA ILE A 40 -8.60 -11.28 0.74
C ILE A 40 -7.60 -10.84 1.81
N LEU A 41 -6.34 -10.59 1.44
CA LEU A 41 -5.30 -10.24 2.40
C LEU A 41 -5.33 -8.75 2.75
N PRO A 42 -5.11 -8.41 4.04
CA PRO A 42 -4.74 -7.04 4.40
C PRO A 42 -3.35 -6.74 3.83
N LEU A 43 -3.27 -5.71 3.00
CA LEU A 43 -2.05 -5.36 2.29
C LEU A 43 -1.28 -4.24 3.01
N HIS A 44 0.01 -4.46 3.16
CA HIS A 44 0.93 -3.51 3.76
C HIS A 44 1.79 -2.87 2.67
N LEU A 45 1.55 -1.58 2.41
CA LEU A 45 2.33 -0.81 1.46
C LEU A 45 3.52 -0.17 2.13
N ASN A 46 4.70 -0.48 1.61
CA ASN A 46 5.92 0.22 1.98
C ASN A 46 6.62 0.76 0.73
N PHE A 47 6.67 2.09 0.60
CA PHE A 47 7.28 2.75 -0.55
C PHE A 47 8.72 3.21 -0.29
N GLN A 48 9.30 2.92 0.88
CA GLN A 48 10.63 3.39 1.27
C GLN A 48 11.73 3.05 0.25
N TYR A 49 11.67 1.84 -0.31
CA TYR A 49 12.63 1.35 -1.29
C TYR A 49 11.99 1.12 -2.67
N ALA A 50 10.81 1.68 -2.91
CA ALA A 50 10.11 1.50 -4.17
C ALA A 50 10.77 2.34 -5.26
N ASN A 51 11.10 1.70 -6.38
CA ASN A 51 11.56 2.43 -7.57
C ASN A 51 10.45 3.40 -8.06
N LYS A 52 10.84 4.64 -8.40
CA LYS A 52 9.92 5.70 -8.88
C LYS A 52 8.95 5.26 -9.98
N SER A 53 9.41 4.47 -10.96
CA SER A 53 8.55 4.00 -12.05
C SER A 53 7.47 3.03 -11.55
N LYS A 54 7.85 2.07 -10.71
CA LYS A 54 6.91 1.13 -10.08
C LYS A 54 5.94 1.86 -9.17
N PHE A 55 6.44 2.81 -8.37
CA PHE A 55 5.60 3.65 -7.51
C PHE A 55 4.53 4.40 -8.29
N ILE A 56 4.89 5.11 -9.36
CA ILE A 56 3.93 5.89 -10.18
C ILE A 56 2.90 4.98 -10.83
N VAL A 57 3.34 3.86 -11.43
CA VAL A 57 2.43 2.90 -12.07
C VAL A 57 1.46 2.32 -11.03
N PHE A 58 1.96 1.93 -9.87
CA PHE A 58 1.14 1.36 -8.81
C PHE A 58 0.13 2.37 -8.24
N CYS A 59 0.53 3.63 -8.04
CA CYS A 59 -0.40 4.70 -7.63
C CYS A 59 -1.54 4.90 -8.65
N ARG A 60 -1.21 4.91 -9.96
CA ARG A 60 -2.22 5.00 -11.03
C ARG A 60 -3.14 3.78 -11.06
N THR A 61 -2.61 2.58 -10.83
CA THR A 61 -3.45 1.38 -10.73
C THR A 61 -4.40 1.46 -9.54
N MET A 62 -3.90 1.85 -8.36
CA MET A 62 -4.74 2.02 -7.17
C MET A 62 -5.80 3.11 -7.35
N SER A 63 -5.53 4.20 -8.06
CA SER A 63 -6.53 5.26 -8.27
C SER A 63 -7.74 4.74 -9.07
N LEU A 64 -7.53 3.73 -9.92
CA LEU A 64 -8.58 3.12 -10.73
C LEU A 64 -9.20 1.86 -10.11
N ASN A 65 -8.56 1.26 -9.10
CA ASN A 65 -8.98 -0.01 -8.51
C ASN A 65 -9.39 0.15 -7.03
N GLU A 66 -10.69 0.30 -6.80
CA GLU A 66 -11.25 0.44 -5.45
C GLU A 66 -11.06 -0.82 -4.59
N GLU A 67 -11.18 -2.00 -5.18
CA GLU A 67 -10.98 -3.27 -4.45
C GLU A 67 -9.57 -3.35 -3.88
N LEU A 68 -8.56 -2.93 -4.66
CA LEU A 68 -7.17 -2.86 -4.21
C LEU A 68 -6.99 -1.83 -3.08
N ARG A 69 -7.59 -0.63 -3.21
CA ARG A 69 -7.53 0.38 -2.13
C ARG A 69 -8.16 -0.11 -0.83
N ASN A 70 -9.26 -0.86 -0.93
CA ASN A 70 -9.96 -1.39 0.22
C ASN A 70 -9.16 -2.50 0.95
N GLN A 71 -8.17 -3.12 0.29
CA GLN A 71 -7.27 -4.09 0.94
C GLN A 71 -6.15 -3.41 1.73
N ILE A 72 -5.82 -2.15 1.44
CA ILE A 72 -4.68 -1.48 2.06
C ILE A 72 -4.95 -1.24 3.54
N TYR A 73 -4.11 -1.84 4.38
CA TYR A 73 -4.20 -1.79 5.83
C TYR A 73 -3.18 -0.84 6.45
N SER A 74 -1.95 -0.81 5.91
CA SER A 74 -0.92 0.14 6.30
C SER A 74 -0.24 0.78 5.10
N LEU A 75 0.17 2.02 5.28
CA LEU A 75 0.91 2.81 4.31
C LEU A 75 2.18 3.36 4.96
N HIS A 76 3.31 3.10 4.33
CA HIS A 76 4.58 3.72 4.66
C HIS A 76 5.10 4.50 3.45
N LEU A 77 5.27 5.81 3.62
CA LEU A 77 5.84 6.73 2.64
C LEU A 77 7.19 7.25 3.14
N SER A 78 8.12 7.45 2.23
CA SER A 78 9.43 8.02 2.54
C SER A 78 9.89 8.90 1.38
N ASN A 79 10.35 10.13 1.68
CA ASN A 79 10.91 11.01 0.65
C ASN A 79 12.39 10.73 0.35
N ARG A 80 12.94 9.62 0.86
CA ARG A 80 14.37 9.27 0.72
C ARG A 80 14.82 9.01 -0.71
N GLU A 81 14.13 8.10 -1.38
CA GLU A 81 14.52 7.54 -2.69
C GLU A 81 13.82 8.26 -3.85
N THR A 82 12.75 8.97 -3.55
CA THR A 82 12.01 9.78 -4.51
C THR A 82 11.66 11.08 -3.82
N ASP A 83 12.33 12.16 -4.23
CA ASP A 83 11.98 13.50 -3.78
C ASP A 83 10.47 13.68 -3.92
N PHE A 84 9.81 14.11 -2.83
CA PHE A 84 8.37 14.36 -2.78
C PHE A 84 7.49 13.13 -3.04
N GLN A 85 7.91 11.94 -2.60
CA GLN A 85 7.10 10.71 -2.69
C GLN A 85 5.72 10.88 -2.02
N SER A 86 5.68 11.49 -0.83
CA SER A 86 4.44 11.82 -0.11
C SER A 86 3.54 12.76 -0.92
N GLU A 87 4.07 13.86 -1.44
CA GLU A 87 3.29 14.79 -2.27
C GLU A 87 2.77 14.12 -3.54
N THR A 88 3.64 13.35 -4.19
CA THR A 88 3.29 12.63 -5.41
C THR A 88 2.16 11.65 -5.11
N PHE A 89 2.25 10.86 -4.04
CA PHE A 89 1.19 9.94 -3.63
C PHE A 89 -0.13 10.69 -3.41
N LEU A 90 -0.09 11.80 -2.67
CA LEU A 90 -1.27 12.62 -2.36
C LEU A 90 -1.87 13.31 -3.59
N SER A 91 -1.09 13.51 -4.66
CA SER A 91 -1.59 14.00 -5.94
C SER A 91 -2.44 12.97 -6.70
N PHE A 92 -2.19 11.67 -6.48
CA PHE A 92 -2.96 10.58 -7.08
C PHE A 92 -4.14 10.15 -6.22
N LEU A 93 -3.93 10.08 -4.91
CA LEU A 93 -4.79 9.38 -3.97
C LEU A 93 -4.96 10.19 -2.69
N SER A 94 -6.19 10.25 -2.18
CA SER A 94 -6.47 10.81 -0.87
C SER A 94 -6.58 9.70 0.17
N LEU A 95 -6.06 9.94 1.38
CA LEU A 95 -6.05 8.94 2.45
C LEU A 95 -7.45 8.47 2.88
N ASN A 96 -8.48 9.28 2.64
CA ASN A 96 -9.88 8.91 2.90
C ASN A 96 -10.45 7.87 1.92
N GLN A 97 -9.76 7.59 0.81
CA GLN A 97 -10.17 6.59 -0.19
C GLN A 97 -9.82 5.15 0.24
N PHE A 98 -9.16 4.97 1.38
CA PHE A 98 -8.73 3.68 1.89
C PHE A 98 -9.58 3.27 3.10
N ALA A 99 -10.65 2.52 2.84
CA ALA A 99 -11.67 2.19 3.85
C ALA A 99 -11.16 1.36 5.04
N ASN A 100 -10.02 0.70 4.90
CA ASN A 100 -9.44 -0.18 5.92
C ASN A 100 -8.06 0.28 6.41
N LEU A 101 -7.61 1.48 6.01
CA LEU A 101 -6.32 2.02 6.42
C LEU A 101 -6.32 2.28 7.93
N ARG A 102 -5.37 1.65 8.63
CA ARG A 102 -5.21 1.76 10.09
C ARG A 102 -3.87 2.33 10.51
N SER A 103 -2.87 2.23 9.66
CA SER A 103 -1.53 2.72 9.95
C SER A 103 -1.00 3.56 8.82
N VAL A 104 -0.59 4.78 9.14
CA VAL A 104 0.14 5.64 8.21
C VAL A 104 1.44 6.03 8.88
N SER A 105 2.54 5.78 8.18
CA SER A 105 3.86 6.20 8.60
C SER A 105 4.52 6.95 7.45
N ILE A 106 5.11 8.09 7.78
CA ILE A 106 5.76 8.96 6.82
C ILE A 106 7.09 9.35 7.43
N THR A 107 8.16 9.04 6.72
CA THR A 107 9.53 9.31 7.17
C THR A 107 10.18 10.32 6.26
N GLU A 108 11.08 11.12 6.81
CA GLU A 108 11.91 12.05 6.05
C GLU A 108 11.05 13.11 5.34
N THR A 109 10.03 13.63 6.04
CA THR A 109 9.01 14.53 5.47
C THR A 109 9.42 16.00 5.60
N ASP A 110 9.09 16.80 4.59
CA ASP A 110 9.12 18.25 4.73
C ASP A 110 7.93 18.75 5.57
N SER A 111 8.07 19.93 6.18
CA SER A 111 7.07 20.49 7.11
C SER A 111 5.67 20.68 6.48
N ILE A 112 5.60 20.94 5.18
CA ILE A 112 4.37 21.18 4.42
C ILE A 112 3.53 19.90 4.31
N ASP A 113 4.17 18.74 4.10
CA ASP A 113 3.50 17.45 3.97
C ASP A 113 2.84 17.03 5.28
N SER A 114 3.57 17.18 6.37
CA SER A 114 3.05 16.87 7.70
C SER A 114 1.75 17.61 8.00
N THR A 115 1.60 18.84 7.49
CA THR A 115 0.42 19.68 7.71
C THR A 115 -0.76 19.22 6.86
N LYS A 116 -0.55 18.93 5.56
CA LYS A 116 -1.59 18.39 4.67
C LYS A 116 -2.13 17.05 5.18
N ILE A 117 -1.23 16.14 5.59
CA ILE A 117 -1.62 14.84 6.13
C ILE A 117 -2.42 14.98 7.42
N LYS A 118 -1.99 15.87 8.34
CA LYS A 118 -2.73 16.15 9.58
C LYS A 118 -4.16 16.63 9.33
N LEU A 119 -4.36 17.46 8.30
CA LEU A 119 -5.69 17.93 7.91
C LEU A 119 -6.59 16.81 7.35
N MET A 120 -6.00 15.76 6.77
CA MET A 120 -6.74 14.61 6.24
C MET A 120 -7.12 13.57 7.30
N LEU A 121 -6.45 13.55 8.46
CA LEU A 121 -6.65 12.55 9.52
C LEU A 121 -8.10 12.40 10.00
N PRO A 122 -8.89 13.48 10.21
CA PRO A 122 -10.27 13.36 10.67
C PRO A 122 -11.15 12.56 9.70
N SER A 123 -10.73 12.46 8.43
CA SER A 123 -11.44 11.75 7.37
C SER A 123 -11.15 10.25 7.33
N ILE A 124 -10.18 9.75 8.12
CA ILE A 124 -9.76 8.35 8.11
C ILE A 124 -10.36 7.64 9.32
N SER A 125 -11.56 7.08 9.12
CA SER A 125 -12.41 6.56 10.21
C SER A 125 -11.80 5.39 11.00
N LYS A 126 -10.85 4.64 10.42
CA LYS A 126 -10.23 3.46 11.04
C LYS A 126 -8.76 3.65 11.40
N LEU A 127 -8.24 4.88 11.32
CA LEU A 127 -6.83 5.13 11.63
C LEU A 127 -6.57 4.88 13.12
N GLN A 128 -5.60 4.01 13.39
CA GLN A 128 -5.17 3.66 14.75
C GLN A 128 -3.78 4.23 15.06
N THR A 129 -2.92 4.31 14.05
CA THR A 129 -1.53 4.75 14.23
C THR A 129 -1.15 5.76 13.15
N LEU A 130 -0.53 6.85 13.59
CA LEU A 130 0.12 7.84 12.74
C LEU A 130 1.54 8.05 13.27
N SER A 131 2.53 7.85 12.40
CA SER A 131 3.92 8.17 12.71
C SER A 131 4.46 9.11 11.65
N ILE A 132 4.95 10.27 12.07
CA ILE A 132 5.62 11.25 11.21
C ILE A 132 6.98 11.49 11.85
N ILE A 133 8.04 11.03 11.19
CA ILE A 133 9.43 11.05 11.70
C ILE A 133 10.31 11.88 10.76
#